data_AF-A0A442VFR1-F1
#
_entry.id   AF-A0A442VFR1-F1
#
_cell.length_a   1.000
_cell.length_b   1.000
_cell.length_c   1.000
_cell.angle_alpha   90.00
_cell.angle_beta   90.00
_cell.angle_gamma   90.00
#
_symmetry.space_group_name_H-M   'P 1'
#
loop_
_entity.id
_entity.type
_entity.pdbx_description
1 polymer ?
#
loop_
_entity_poly.entity_id
_entity_poly.type
_entity_poly.pdbx_seq_one_letter_code
_entity_poly.pdbx_strand_id
1 'polypeptide(L)'
;MDWITVTGYLAALCSVTAFTPQAWKIIKTRDTSSISALMYGINVLGFALWLTYGILRNDWALIITNVLILALSAFILLMTILPRAKKDAVANALDPAPSSTQRSVGPTALVDPKVKRSK
;
A
#
# COMPACT_ATOMS: atom_id res chain seq x y z
N MET A 1 -4.97 -26.99 -20.30
CA MET A 1 -4.98 -26.41 -18.94
C MET A 1 -6.17 -26.99 -18.22
N ASP A 2 -5.99 -27.51 -17.02
CA ASP A 2 -7.07 -28.00 -16.18
C ASP A 2 -7.94 -26.84 -15.68
N TRP A 3 -9.26 -27.00 -15.68
CA TRP A 3 -10.21 -25.94 -15.34
C TRP A 3 -10.05 -25.46 -13.88
N ILE A 4 -9.62 -26.34 -12.98
CA ILE A 4 -9.34 -26.00 -11.57
C ILE A 4 -8.16 -25.02 -11.49
N THR A 5 -7.11 -25.27 -12.26
CA THR A 5 -5.93 -24.40 -12.29
C THR A 5 -6.25 -23.03 -12.86
N VAL A 6 -7.06 -22.96 -13.93
CA VAL A 6 -7.49 -21.70 -14.55
C VAL A 6 -8.35 -20.88 -13.59
N THR A 7 -9.35 -21.48 -12.96
CA THR A 7 -10.22 -20.77 -12.00
C THR A 7 -9.45 -20.33 -10.77
N GLY A 8 -8.49 -21.14 -10.30
CA GLY A 8 -7.57 -20.77 -9.22
C GLY A 8 -6.74 -19.53 -9.53
N TYR A 9 -6.11 -19.47 -10.71
CA TYR A 9 -5.35 -18.28 -11.11
C TYR A 9 -6.23 -17.05 -11.31
N LEU A 10 -7.42 -17.20 -11.88
CA LEU A 10 -8.37 -16.09 -12.01
C LEU A 10 -8.84 -15.58 -10.64
N ALA A 11 -9.13 -16.49 -9.71
CA ALA A 11 -9.50 -16.12 -8.34
C ALA A 11 -8.36 -15.37 -7.63
N ALA A 12 -7.12 -15.84 -7.79
CA ALA A 12 -5.93 -15.15 -7.27
C ALA A 12 -5.79 -13.74 -7.86
N LEU A 13 -5.89 -13.61 -9.19
CA LEU A 13 -5.76 -12.35 -9.89
C LEU A 13 -6.84 -11.36 -9.45
N CYS A 14 -8.12 -11.76 -9.46
CA CYS A 14 -9.24 -10.94 -9.02
C CYS A 14 -9.07 -10.47 -7.58
N SER A 15 -8.60 -11.33 -6.70
CA SER A 15 -8.43 -10.98 -5.29
C SER A 15 -7.24 -10.04 -5.07
N VAL A 16 -6.08 -10.33 -5.66
CA VAL A 16 -4.91 -9.45 -5.57
C VAL A 16 -5.24 -8.06 -6.14
N THR A 17 -5.92 -8.01 -7.28
CA THR A 17 -6.35 -6.74 -7.89
C THR A 17 -7.39 -5.99 -7.07
N ALA A 18 -8.22 -6.66 -6.26
CA ALA A 18 -9.14 -5.99 -5.34
C ALA A 18 -8.43 -5.35 -4.14
N PHE A 19 -7.47 -6.05 -3.52
CA PHE A 19 -6.82 -5.57 -2.29
C PHE A 19 -5.61 -4.65 -2.53
N THR A 20 -4.90 -4.81 -3.66
CA THR A 20 -3.68 -4.03 -3.95
C THR A 20 -3.95 -2.52 -4.10
N PRO A 21 -4.96 -2.05 -4.87
CA PRO A 21 -5.27 -0.62 -4.98
C PRO A 21 -5.68 -0.02 -3.64
N GLN A 22 -6.37 -0.80 -2.80
CA GLN A 22 -6.75 -0.36 -1.46
C GLN A 22 -5.53 -0.21 -0.55
N ALA A 23 -4.60 -1.16 -0.56
CA ALA A 23 -3.34 -1.05 0.16
C ALA A 23 -2.51 0.16 -0.30
N TRP A 24 -2.41 0.37 -1.61
CA TRP A 24 -1.72 1.53 -2.19
C TRP A 24 -2.37 2.85 -1.80
N LYS A 25 -3.70 2.93 -1.83
CA LYS A 25 -4.45 4.12 -1.41
C LYS A 25 -4.12 4.48 0.04
N ILE A 26 -4.05 3.50 0.94
CA ILE A 26 -3.71 3.72 2.36
C ILE A 26 -2.29 4.27 2.52
N ILE A 27 -1.31 3.73 1.78
CA ILE A 27 0.07 4.23 1.79
C ILE A 27 0.09 5.70 1.35
N LYS A 28 -0.58 6.01 0.23
CA LYS A 28 -0.58 7.34 -0.36
C LYS A 28 -1.31 8.37 0.50
N THR A 29 -2.53 8.06 0.95
CA THR A 29 -3.37 9.03 1.68
C THR A 29 -3.10 9.05 3.18
N ARG A 30 -2.53 7.97 3.74
CA ARG A 30 -2.35 7.76 5.20
C ARG A 30 -3.66 7.84 5.99
N ASP A 31 -4.81 7.84 5.30
CA ASP A 31 -6.13 7.94 5.90
C ASP A 31 -6.81 6.58 5.90
N THR A 32 -7.07 6.08 7.11
CA THR A 32 -7.79 4.82 7.37
C THR A 32 -9.04 5.05 8.21
N SER A 33 -9.48 6.30 8.39
CA SER A 33 -10.62 6.65 9.26
C SER A 33 -11.94 6.00 8.82
N SER A 34 -12.09 5.76 7.51
CA SER A 34 -13.24 5.10 6.90
C SER A 34 -13.11 3.57 6.80
N ILE A 35 -11.99 2.99 7.24
CA ILE A 35 -11.70 1.56 7.10
C ILE A 35 -12.00 0.85 8.42
N SER A 36 -12.87 -0.16 8.36
CA SER A 36 -13.21 -0.97 9.53
C SER A 36 -12.09 -1.96 9.87
N ALA A 37 -11.45 -1.75 11.03
CA ALA A 37 -10.47 -2.68 11.57
C ALA A 37 -11.07 -4.08 11.83
N LEU A 38 -12.31 -4.13 12.34
CA LEU A 38 -12.98 -5.40 12.63
C LEU A 38 -13.20 -6.23 11.38
N MET A 39 -13.65 -5.60 10.29
CA MET A 39 -13.86 -6.28 9.00
C MET A 39 -12.56 -6.90 8.49
N TYR A 40 -11.46 -6.14 8.52
CA TYR A 40 -10.16 -6.67 8.11
C TYR A 40 -9.62 -7.72 9.10
N GLY A 41 -9.93 -7.62 10.39
CA GLY A 41 -9.63 -8.66 11.38
C GLY A 41 -10.31 -10.00 11.05
N ILE A 42 -11.60 -9.96 10.70
CA ILE A 42 -12.35 -11.15 10.28
C ILE A 42 -11.77 -11.71 8.97
N ASN A 43 -11.41 -10.86 8.01
CA ASN A 43 -10.79 -11.30 6.76
C ASN A 43 -9.45 -12.01 6.99
N VAL A 44 -8.57 -11.44 7.83
CA VAL A 44 -7.28 -12.07 8.18
C VAL A 44 -7.50 -13.44 8.80
N LEU A 45 -8.42 -13.56 9.75
CA LEU A 45 -8.76 -14.86 10.35
C LEU A 45 -9.30 -15.84 9.29
N GLY A 46 -10.23 -15.38 8.46
CA GLY A 46 -10.82 -16.18 7.39
C GLY A 46 -9.78 -16.71 6.40
N PHE A 47 -8.89 -15.86 5.90
CA PHE A 47 -7.84 -16.26 4.96
C PHE A 47 -6.79 -17.16 5.61
N ALA A 48 -6.49 -16.99 6.90
CA ALA A 48 -5.62 -17.91 7.64
C ALA A 48 -6.26 -19.31 7.78
N LEU A 49 -7.57 -19.37 8.06
CA LEU A 49 -8.32 -20.63 8.10
C LEU A 49 -8.38 -21.30 6.72
N TRP A 50 -8.67 -20.54 5.67
CA TRP A 50 -8.67 -21.04 4.29
C TRP A 50 -7.29 -21.50 3.84
N LEU A 51 -6.22 -20.78 4.19
CA LEU A 51 -4.85 -21.20 3.93
C LEU A 51 -4.55 -22.54 4.62
N THR A 52 -4.91 -22.66 5.91
CA THR A 52 -4.76 -23.91 6.67
C THR A 52 -5.52 -25.04 5.98
N TYR A 53 -6.76 -24.80 5.56
CA TYR A 53 -7.56 -25.76 4.80
C TYR A 53 -6.89 -26.18 3.48
N GLY A 54 -6.35 -25.22 2.72
CA GLY A 54 -5.64 -25.48 1.46
C GLY A 54 -4.40 -26.35 1.65
N ILE A 55 -3.62 -26.09 2.71
CA ILE A 55 -2.46 -26.91 3.10
C ILE A 55 -2.90 -28.34 3.41
N LEU A 56 -3.94 -28.51 4.23
CA LEU A 56 -4.50 -29.84 4.57
C LEU A 56 -5.02 -30.60 3.34
N ARG A 57 -5.44 -29.87 2.29
CA ARG A 57 -5.90 -30.42 1.01
C ARG A 57 -4.79 -30.59 -0.03
N ASN A 58 -3.56 -30.15 0.23
CA ASN A 58 -2.48 -30.03 -0.75
C ASN A 58 -2.90 -29.27 -2.03
N ASP A 59 -3.77 -28.26 -1.90
CA ASP A 59 -4.26 -27.45 -3.02
C ASP A 59 -3.42 -26.19 -3.19
N TRP A 60 -2.48 -26.23 -4.13
CA TRP A 60 -1.58 -25.11 -4.40
C TRP A 60 -2.27 -23.84 -4.87
N ALA A 61 -3.37 -23.95 -5.63
CA ALA A 61 -4.10 -22.78 -6.08
C ALA A 61 -4.74 -22.04 -4.89
N LEU A 62 -5.33 -22.80 -3.97
CA LEU A 62 -5.94 -22.26 -2.76
C LEU A 62 -4.90 -21.71 -1.78
N ILE A 63 -3.76 -22.40 -1.63
CA ILE A 63 -2.62 -21.96 -0.81
C ILE A 63 -2.09 -20.62 -1.31
N ILE A 64 -1.68 -20.54 -2.58
CA ILE A 64 -1.05 -19.33 -3.15
C ILE A 64 -2.01 -18.14 -3.06
N THR A 65 -3.28 -18.36 -3.42
CA THR A 65 -4.31 -17.32 -3.38
C THR A 65 -4.48 -16.77 -1.96
N ASN A 66 -4.65 -17.64 -0.96
CA ASN A 66 -4.88 -17.20 0.41
C ASN A 66 -3.63 -16.59 1.04
N VAL A 67 -2.41 -17.04 0.72
CA VAL A 67 -1.18 -16.37 1.19
C VAL A 67 -1.13 -14.92 0.71
N LEU A 68 -1.37 -14.68 -0.58
CA LEU A 68 -1.30 -13.33 -1.16
C LEU A 68 -2.33 -12.39 -0.55
N ILE A 69 -3.58 -12.86 -0.43
CA ILE A 69 -4.67 -12.03 0.09
C ILE A 69 -4.52 -11.84 1.60
N LEU A 70 -4.06 -12.86 2.34
CA LEU A 70 -3.76 -12.76 3.77
C LEU A 70 -2.69 -11.69 4.02
N ALA A 71 -1.61 -11.67 3.22
CA ALA A 71 -0.56 -10.67 3.35
C ALA A 71 -1.10 -9.23 3.12
N LEU A 72 -1.88 -9.02 2.06
CA LEU A 72 -2.49 -7.71 1.78
C LEU A 72 -3.50 -7.30 2.85
N SER A 73 -4.36 -8.23 3.29
CA SER A 73 -5.37 -7.98 4.32
C SER A 73 -4.72 -7.67 5.67
N ALA A 74 -3.67 -8.41 6.05
CA ALA A 74 -2.91 -8.16 7.26
C ALA A 74 -2.18 -6.81 7.21
N PHE A 75 -1.62 -6.42 6.06
CA PHE A 75 -1.03 -5.10 5.87
C PHE A 75 -2.07 -3.97 6.06
N ILE A 76 -3.25 -4.13 5.45
CA ILE A 76 -4.33 -3.14 5.58
C ILE A 76 -4.83 -3.07 7.04
N LEU A 77 -5.00 -4.21 7.69
CA LEU A 77 -5.36 -4.28 9.11
C LEU A 77 -4.32 -3.56 9.96
N LEU A 78 -3.04 -3.87 9.77
CA LEU A 78 -1.92 -3.25 10.46
C LEU A 78 -1.97 -1.74 10.29
N MET A 79 -2.06 -1.22 9.07
CA MET A 79 -2.16 0.22 8.82
C MET A 79 -3.42 0.83 9.45
N THR A 80 -4.51 0.08 9.57
CA THR A 80 -5.73 0.58 10.20
C THR A 80 -5.59 0.74 11.71
N ILE A 81 -4.90 -0.19 12.39
CA ILE A 81 -4.74 -0.19 13.85
C ILE A 81 -3.49 0.59 14.34
N LEU A 82 -2.52 0.82 13.46
CA LEU A 82 -1.23 1.41 13.82
C LEU A 82 -1.38 2.91 14.19
N PRO A 83 -0.66 3.39 15.22
CA PRO A 83 -0.63 4.82 15.56
C PRO A 83 -0.14 5.66 14.38
N ARG A 84 -0.65 6.90 14.26
CA ARG A 84 -0.32 7.82 13.16
C ARG A 84 1.19 7.94 12.91
N ALA A 85 1.99 8.12 13.96
CA ALA A 85 3.45 8.26 13.84
C ALA A 85 4.13 7.06 13.14
N LYS A 86 3.72 5.82 13.48
CA LYS A 86 4.29 4.62 12.86
C LYS A 86 3.75 4.40 11.45
N LYS A 87 2.49 4.76 11.20
CA LYS A 87 1.88 4.76 9.85
C LYS A 87 2.64 5.68 8.90
N ASP A 88 2.99 6.87 9.36
CA ASP A 88 3.75 7.85 8.58
C ASP A 88 5.15 7.32 8.24
N ALA A 89 5.81 6.66 9.20
CA ALA A 89 7.11 6.02 8.97
C ALA A 89 7.04 4.93 7.89
N VAL A 90 6.05 4.03 7.96
CA VAL A 90 5.84 2.98 6.94
C VAL A 90 5.55 3.60 5.58
N ALA A 91 4.66 4.60 5.52
CA ALA A 91 4.31 5.26 4.27
C ALA A 91 5.49 6.03 3.65
N ASN A 92 6.33 6.70 4.46
CA ASN A 92 7.52 7.39 3.97
C ASN A 92 8.61 6.43 3.47
N ALA A 93 8.69 5.22 4.04
CA ALA A 93 9.62 4.19 3.57
C ALA A 93 9.18 3.60 2.21
N LEU A 94 7.87 3.52 1.95
CA LEU A 94 7.31 2.92 0.74
C LEU A 94 7.09 3.93 -0.40
N ASP A 95 6.67 5.15 -0.07
CA ASP A 95 6.44 6.26 -1.00
C ASP A 95 7.09 7.54 -0.41
N PRO A 96 8.43 7.65 -0.51
CA PRO A 96 9.14 8.83 -0.03
C PRO A 96 8.72 10.04 -0.87
N ALA A 97 8.37 11.14 -0.19
CA ALA A 97 8.12 12.39 -0.88
C ALA A 97 9.36 12.78 -1.72
N PRO A 98 9.18 13.34 -2.94
CA PRO A 98 10.29 13.75 -3.76
C PRO A 98 11.21 14.67 -2.97
N SER A 99 12.47 14.27 -2.81
CA SER A 99 13.47 14.96 -2.00
C SER A 99 13.56 16.42 -2.44
N SER A 100 13.28 17.35 -1.53
CA SER A 100 13.42 18.80 -1.73
C SER A 100 14.88 19.25 -1.99
N THR A 101 15.84 18.33 -2.01
CA THR A 101 17.28 18.55 -2.23
C THR A 101 17.64 19.09 -3.63
N GLN A 102 16.70 19.19 -4.57
CA GLN A 102 16.96 19.80 -5.89
C GLN A 102 16.46 21.25 -6.08
N ARG A 103 15.84 21.89 -5.07
CA ARG A 103 15.36 23.29 -5.20
C ARG A 103 16.35 24.39 -4.77
N SER A 104 17.58 24.08 -4.35
CA SER A 104 18.52 25.10 -3.83
C SER A 104 19.71 25.44 -4.73
N VAL A 105 19.70 25.13 -6.02
CA VAL A 105 20.67 25.75 -6.95
C VAL A 105 20.04 27.03 -7.50
N GLY A 106 20.15 28.11 -6.74
CA GLY A 106 19.82 29.46 -7.23
C GLY A 106 20.97 30.02 -8.10
N PRO A 107 20.66 30.96 -9.00
CA PRO A 107 21.58 32.04 -9.29
C PRO A 107 21.03 33.33 -8.68
N THR A 108 21.52 33.67 -7.48
CA THR A 108 21.47 35.05 -6.99
C THR A 108 22.68 35.79 -7.55
N ALA A 109 22.48 36.66 -8.56
CA ALA A 109 23.17 37.93 -8.75
C ALA A 109 23.06 38.41 -10.21
N LEU A 110 22.08 39.26 -10.50
CA LEU A 110 22.28 40.40 -11.40
C LEU A 110 21.63 41.60 -10.72
N VAL A 111 22.47 42.33 -10.01
CA VAL A 111 22.22 43.64 -9.42
C VAL A 111 21.73 44.56 -10.52
N ASP A 112 20.57 45.18 -10.32
CA ASP A 112 20.03 46.22 -11.19
C ASP A 112 20.50 47.59 -10.65
N PRO A 113 21.42 48.33 -11.31
CA PRO A 113 21.90 49.60 -10.82
C PRO A 113 21.37 50.73 -11.71
N LYS A 114 20.09 51.08 -11.60
CA LYS A 114 19.57 52.35 -12.15
C LYS A 114 18.64 53.08 -11.19
N VAL A 115 19.19 53.48 -10.04
CA VAL A 115 18.71 54.64 -9.30
C VAL A 115 19.91 55.51 -8.91
N LYS A 116 20.28 56.47 -9.76
CA LYS A 116 20.94 57.70 -9.31
C LYS A 116 20.88 58.83 -10.33
N ARG A 117 20.57 60.03 -9.81
CA ARG A 117 20.60 61.40 -10.38
C ARG A 117 19.33 61.76 -11.15
N SER A 118 18.40 62.59 -10.64
CA SER A 118 18.51 63.90 -9.98
C SER A 118 19.49 64.83 -10.71
N LYS A 119 18.94 65.55 -11.69
CA LYS A 119 19.02 67.00 -11.90
C LYS A 119 17.80 67.43 -12.70
#